data_AF-A0A3M2W4H3-F1
#
_entry.id   AF-A0A3M2W4H3-F1
#
_cell.length_a   1.000
_cell.length_b   1.000
_cell.length_c   1.000
_cell.angle_alpha   90.00
_cell.angle_beta   90.00
_cell.angle_gamma   90.00
#
_symmetry.space_group_name_H-M   'P 1'
#
loop_
_entity.id
_entity.type
_entity.pdbx_description
1 polymer ?
#
loop_
_entity_poly.entity_id
_entity_poly.type
_entity_poly.pdbx_seq_one_letter_code
_entity_poly.pdbx_strand_id
1 'polypeptide(L)' 'MKLDVAKVIRKSPDLKTCSVMPKLMTYQNSKGDLKTVQYQVLSGCLNSQ' A
#
# COMPACT_ATOMS: atom_id res chain seq x y z
N MET A 1 13.10 5.82 -2.20
CA MET A 1 12.92 6.00 -0.74
C MET A 1 12.87 4.63 -0.08
N LYS A 2 13.58 4.39 1.02
CA LYS A 2 13.54 3.11 1.74
C LYS A 2 12.64 3.26 2.97
N LEU A 3 11.69 2.34 3.16
CA LEU A 3 10.84 2.29 4.34
C LEU A 3 11.34 1.18 5.26
N ASP A 4 11.53 1.50 6.54
CA ASP A 4 11.78 0.51 7.59
C ASP A 4 10.45 -0.14 7.98
N VAL A 5 10.11 -1.25 7.32
CA VAL A 5 8.85 -1.96 7.50
C VAL A 5 9.13 -3.30 8.18
N ALA A 6 8.80 -3.39 9.48
CA ALA A 6 8.87 -4.65 10.20
C ALA A 6 7.60 -5.49 10.00
N LYS A 7 6.42 -4.85 10.02
CA LYS A 7 5.13 -5.54 9.83
C LYS A 7 4.11 -4.63 9.16
N VAL A 8 3.34 -5.16 8.22
CA VAL A 8 2.19 -4.43 7.67
C VAL A 8 0.94 -4.73 8.49
N ILE A 9 0.29 -3.68 8.97
CA ILE A 9 -0.89 -3.78 9.83
C ILE A 9 -2.16 -3.66 8.99
N ARG A 10 -2.20 -2.69 8.08
CA ARG A 10 -3.37 -2.44 7.23
C ARG A 10 -2.93 -1.93 5.87
N LYS A 11 -3.63 -2.39 4.83
CA LYS A 11 -3.55 -1.80 3.49
C LYS A 11 -4.96 -1.48 3.02
N SER A 12 -5.12 -0.43 2.25
CA SER A 12 -6.33 -0.23 1.46
C SER A 12 -6.54 -1.43 0.53
N PRO A 13 -7.79 -1.85 0.31
CA PRO A 13 -8.09 -2.97 -0.58
C PRO A 13 -7.59 -2.69 -2.00
N ASP A 14 -7.24 -3.77 -2.70
CA ASP A 14 -6.80 -3.70 -4.08
C ASP A 14 -8.03 -3.61 -4.98
N LEU A 15 -8.24 -2.45 -5.59
CA LEU A 15 -9.23 -2.28 -6.65
C LEU A 15 -8.61 -2.65 -8.00
N LYS A 16 -9.41 -3.20 -8.91
CA LYS A 16 -8.98 -3.52 -10.27
C LYS A 16 -9.68 -2.58 -11.26
N THR A 17 -9.09 -1.41 -11.47
CA THR A 17 -9.70 -0.32 -12.26
C THR A 17 -8.86 0.11 -13.46
N CYS A 18 -7.73 -0.54 -13.73
CA CYS A 18 -6.77 -0.13 -14.77
C CYS A 18 -6.36 1.35 -14.67
N SER A 19 -6.28 1.91 -13.46
CA SER A 19 -6.02 3.34 -13.26
C SER A 19 -5.07 3.60 -12.10
N VAL A 20 -4.41 4.75 -12.12
CA VAL A 20 -3.57 5.18 -11.00
C VAL A 20 -4.47 5.58 -9.84
N MET A 21 -4.37 4.85 -8.73
CA MET A 21 -5.21 5.05 -7.55
C MET A 21 -4.37 5.30 -6.30
N PRO A 22 -4.84 6.17 -5.38
CA PRO A 22 -4.23 6.32 -4.08
C PRO A 22 -4.46 5.07 -3.23
N LYS A 23 -3.41 4.63 -2.53
CA LYS A 23 -3.46 3.61 -1.49
C LYS A 23 -2.90 4.12 -0.19
N LEU A 24 -3.50 3.66 0.89
CA LEU A 24 -3.03 3.84 2.24
C LEU A 24 -2.44 2.53 2.74
N MET A 25 -1.29 2.61 3.39
CA MET A 25 -0.69 1.50 4.09
C MET A 25 -0.22 1.95 5.47
N THR A 26 -0.70 1.27 6.50
CA THR A 26 -0.23 1.41 7.86
C THR A 26 0.68 0.24 8.19
N TYR A 27 1.90 0.55 8.62
CA TYR A 27 2.91 -0.43 8.99
C TYR A 27 3.53 -0.09 10.34
N GLN A 28 4.07 -1.10 10.98
CA GLN A 28 4.91 -0.97 12.15
C GLN A 28 6.38 -0.96 11.71
N ASN A 29 7.15 0.03 12.18
CA ASN A 29 8.60 0.09 11.94
C ASN A 29 9.36 -0.83 12.91
N SER A 30 10.68 -0.95 12.75
CA SER A 30 11.51 -1.79 13.62
C SER A 30 11.60 -1.28 15.06
N LYS A 31 11.19 -0.03 15.32
CA LYS A 31 11.12 0.58 16.66
C LYS A 31 9.78 0.35 17.36
N GLY A 32 8.81 -0.25 16.68
CA GLY A 32 7.47 -0.51 17.21
C GLY A 32 6.45 0.59 16.92
N ASP A 33 6.82 1.70 16.27
CA ASP A 33 5.90 2.78 15.94
C ASP A 33 5.00 2.42 14.75
N LEU A 34 3.74 2.85 14.82
CA LEU A 34 2.82 2.80 13.69
C LEU A 34 3.01 4.02 12.79
N LYS A 35 3.25 3.78 11.50
CA LYS A 35 3.36 4.79 10.46
C LYS A 35 2.36 4.50 9.36
N THR A 36 1.78 5.56 8.81
CA THR A 36 0.82 5.49 7.72
C THR A 36 1.37 6.26 6.54
N VAL A 37 1.45 5.62 5.39
CA VAL A 37 1.89 6.23 4.14
C VAL A 37 0.77 6.18 3.11
N GLN A 38 0.65 7.28 2.37
CA GLN A 38 -0.19 7.37 1.19
C GLN A 38 0.71 7.38 -0.04
N TYR A 39 0.41 6.52 -1.01
CA TYR A 39 1.13 6.42 -2.27
C TYR A 39 0.15 6.15 -3.40
N GLN A 40 0.55 6.40 -4.64
CA GLN A 40 -0.23 6.07 -5.81
C GLN A 40 0.32 4.80 -6.45
N VAL A 41 -0.57 3.92 -6.91
CA VAL A 41 -0.20 2.69 -7.61
C VAL A 41 -1.10 2.51 -8.82
N LEU A 42 -0.53 1.98 -9.91
CA LEU A 42 -1.33 1.51 -11.03
C LEU A 42 -2.11 0.26 -10.58
N SER A 43 -3.43 0.38 -10.55
CA SER A 43 -4.31 -0.70 -10.14
C SER A 43 -4.33 -1.81 -11.20
N GLY A 44 -4.57 -3.05 -10.77
CA GLY A 44 -4.64 -4.20 -11.69
C GLY A 44 -5.80 -4.04 -12.68
N CYS A 45 -5.70 -4.71 -13.83
CA CYS A 45 -6.80 -4.80 -14.77
C CYS A 45 -7.62 -6.07 -14.53
N LEU A 46 -8.94 -5.99 -14.72
CA LEU A 46 -9.81 -7.16 -14.62
C LEU A 46 -9.50 -8.20 -15.72
N ASN A 47 -9.06 -7.74 -16.89
CA ASN A 47 -8.76 -8.58 -18.06
C ASN A 47 -7.26 -8.84 -18.27
N SER A 48 -6.42 -8.77 -17.23
CA SER A 48 -5.03 -9.23 -17.38
C SER A 48 -4.98 -10.76 -17.31
N GLN A 49 -5.32 -11.41 -18.42
CA GLN A 49 -5.08 -12.83 -18.66
C GLN A 49 -3.80 -13.00 -19.47
#